data_AF-A0AAJ5VSA7-F1
#
_entry.id   AF-A0AAJ5VSA7-F1
#
_cell.length_a   1.000
_cell.length_b   1.000
_cell.length_c   1.000
_cell.angle_alpha   90.00
_cell.angle_beta   90.00
_cell.angle_gamma   90.00
#
_symmetry.space_group_name_H-M   'P 1'
#
loop_
_entity.id
_entity.type
_entity.pdbx_description
1 polymer ?
#
loop_
_entity_poly.entity_id
_entity_poly.type
_entity_poly.pdbx_seq_one_letter_code
_entity_poly.pdbx_strand_id
1 'polypeptide(L)'
;MRDTGLDAVGVDEFQASYDATTHLIALGHTKIGALEPLGDKPLKIEGFKHAHRMHGLPLDDNQICEPIGFSMAAGYEATERLNQRNLGLKALFATGDMYALGAMRWAKVNGVDVPEQLSIVGYDNIEFGESAELTAF
;
A
#
# COMPACT_ATOMS: atom_id res chain seq x y z
N MET A 1 -20.97 8.02 39.12
CA MET A 1 -19.92 8.70 38.34
C MET A 1 -18.61 7.96 38.55
N ARG A 2 -18.13 7.28 37.50
CA ARG A 2 -16.73 7.19 37.07
C ARG A 2 -16.77 6.56 35.68
N ASP A 3 -17.05 7.46 34.75
CA ASP A 3 -16.83 7.32 33.33
C ASP A 3 -15.31 7.34 33.13
N THR A 4 -14.71 6.20 32.77
CA THR A 4 -13.33 6.18 32.26
C THR A 4 -13.43 6.30 30.74
N GLY A 5 -13.74 7.52 30.29
CA GLY A 5 -13.81 7.90 28.88
C GLY A 5 -12.46 7.73 28.21
N LEU A 6 -12.21 6.53 27.71
CA LEU A 6 -11.28 6.27 26.64
C LEU A 6 -12.12 6.05 25.39
N ASP A 7 -12.49 7.15 24.74
CA ASP A 7 -12.96 7.12 23.35
C ASP A 7 -11.76 6.73 22.48
N ALA A 8 -11.45 5.44 22.41
CA ALA A 8 -10.53 4.94 21.41
C ALA A 8 -11.29 4.94 20.07
N VAL A 9 -11.09 5.99 19.27
CA VAL A 9 -11.45 5.97 17.84
C VAL A 9 -10.45 5.01 17.17
N GLY A 10 -10.73 3.71 17.22
CA GLY A 10 -9.99 2.72 16.46
C GLY A 10 -10.23 2.95 14.97
N VAL A 11 -9.17 3.02 14.17
CA VAL A 11 -9.29 3.02 12.72
C VAL A 11 -9.81 1.65 12.29
N ASP A 12 -10.87 1.61 11.50
CA ASP A 12 -11.32 0.37 10.86
C ASP A 12 -10.31 0.00 9.76
N GLU A 13 -9.39 -0.91 10.09
CA GLU A 13 -8.27 -1.23 9.21
C GLU A 13 -8.66 -1.98 7.94
N PHE A 14 -9.75 -2.72 8.03
CA PHE A 14 -10.34 -3.37 6.87
C PHE A 14 -10.92 -2.32 5.92
N GLN A 15 -11.75 -1.43 6.43
CA GLN A 15 -12.41 -0.41 5.61
C GLN A 15 -11.40 0.55 4.98
N ALA A 16 -10.41 1.03 5.74
CA ALA A 16 -9.36 1.89 5.21
C ALA A 16 -8.58 1.23 4.06
N SER A 17 -8.22 -0.05 4.20
CA SER A 17 -7.49 -0.78 3.15
C SER A 17 -8.36 -1.09 1.94
N TYR A 18 -9.65 -1.39 2.16
CA TYR A 18 -10.63 -1.54 1.10
C TYR A 18 -10.77 -0.24 0.29
N ASP A 19 -10.90 0.90 0.96
CA ASP A 19 -11.07 2.21 0.31
C ASP A 19 -9.81 2.61 -0.48
N ALA A 20 -8.62 2.47 0.12
CA ALA A 20 -7.34 2.75 -0.56
C ALA A 20 -7.15 1.87 -1.81
N THR A 21 -7.49 0.59 -1.71
CA THR A 21 -7.40 -0.33 -2.86
C THR A 21 -8.44 0.01 -3.93
N THR A 22 -9.67 0.32 -3.51
CA THR A 22 -10.76 0.74 -4.40
C THR A 22 -10.41 2.02 -5.15
N HIS A 23 -9.71 2.96 -4.50
CA HIS A 23 -9.20 4.16 -5.14
C HIS A 23 -8.22 3.83 -6.28
N LEU A 24 -7.22 2.98 -6.03
CA LEU A 24 -6.29 2.52 -7.09
C LEU A 24 -7.05 1.84 -8.26
N ILE A 25 -8.07 1.04 -7.95
CA ILE A 25 -8.91 0.40 -8.97
C ILE A 25 -9.69 1.45 -9.77
N ALA A 26 -10.25 2.47 -9.11
CA ALA A 26 -10.99 3.56 -9.74
C ALA A 26 -10.12 4.41 -10.68
N LEU A 27 -8.82 4.55 -10.37
CA LEU A 27 -7.82 5.15 -11.27
C LEU A 27 -7.47 4.26 -12.48
N GLY A 28 -8.02 3.04 -12.57
CA GLY A 28 -7.84 2.13 -13.68
C GLY A 28 -6.75 1.06 -13.48
N HIS A 29 -6.15 0.96 -12.28
CA HIS A 29 -5.17 -0.07 -12.01
C HIS A 29 -5.82 -1.44 -11.84
N THR A 30 -5.33 -2.41 -12.60
CA THR A 30 -5.79 -3.82 -12.57
C THR A 30 -4.73 -4.78 -12.04
N LYS A 31 -3.48 -4.32 -11.93
CA LYS A 31 -2.32 -5.08 -11.44
C LYS A 31 -1.71 -4.35 -10.25
N ILE A 32 -2.21 -4.66 -9.07
CA ILE A 32 -1.88 -3.98 -7.83
C ILE A 32 -1.10 -4.93 -6.92
N GLY A 33 0.06 -4.49 -6.44
CA GLY A 33 0.82 -5.20 -5.43
C GLY A 33 0.45 -4.75 -4.02
N ALA A 34 0.77 -5.56 -3.01
CA ALA A 34 0.65 -5.18 -1.61
C ALA A 34 1.95 -5.43 -0.84
N LEU A 35 2.36 -4.46 -0.03
CA LEU A 35 3.39 -4.62 1.01
C LEU A 35 2.69 -4.72 2.36
N GLU A 36 2.56 -5.94 2.88
CA GLU A 36 1.83 -6.23 4.13
C GLU A 36 2.63 -7.18 5.02
N PRO A 37 2.86 -6.86 6.31
CA PRO A 37 3.32 -7.82 7.31
C PRO A 37 2.27 -8.92 7.54
N LEU A 38 2.60 -10.18 7.27
CA LEU A 38 1.64 -11.28 7.39
C LEU A 38 1.65 -11.81 8.85
N GLY A 39 0.86 -11.16 9.71
CA GLY A 39 0.67 -11.55 11.11
C GLY A 39 -0.71 -12.17 11.42
N ASP A 40 -0.97 -12.47 12.68
CA ASP A 40 -2.18 -13.16 13.17
C ASP A 40 -3.50 -12.39 12.95
N LYS A 41 -3.45 -11.09 12.60
CA LYS A 41 -4.63 -10.24 12.36
C LYS A 41 -4.50 -9.48 11.03
N PRO A 42 -4.83 -10.12 9.90
CA PRO A 42 -4.61 -9.56 8.57
C PRO A 42 -5.73 -8.62 8.10
N LEU A 43 -6.27 -7.72 8.96
CA LEU A 43 -7.43 -6.88 8.58
C LEU A 43 -7.15 -6.03 7.33
N LYS A 44 -5.94 -5.47 7.23
CA LYS A 44 -5.56 -4.62 6.09
C LYS A 44 -5.50 -5.39 4.78
N ILE A 45 -4.80 -6.53 4.77
CA ILE A 45 -4.78 -7.38 3.57
C ILE A 45 -6.14 -7.99 3.23
N GLU A 46 -6.99 -8.26 4.22
CA GLU A 46 -8.36 -8.71 3.94
C GLU A 46 -9.20 -7.61 3.28
N GLY A 47 -9.03 -6.33 3.66
CA GLY A 47 -9.63 -5.19 2.95
C GLY A 47 -9.15 -5.10 1.50
N PHE A 48 -7.84 -5.22 1.27
CA PHE A 48 -7.24 -5.25 -0.08
C PHE A 48 -7.77 -6.40 -0.95
N LYS A 49 -7.82 -7.62 -0.39
CA LYS A 49 -8.37 -8.80 -1.09
C LYS A 49 -9.87 -8.63 -1.33
N HIS A 50 -10.60 -8.03 -0.40
CA HIS A 50 -12.04 -7.79 -0.55
C HIS A 50 -12.32 -6.79 -1.68
N ALA A 51 -11.54 -5.71 -1.81
CA ALA A 51 -11.66 -4.77 -2.91
C ALA A 51 -11.48 -5.47 -4.28
N HIS A 52 -10.47 -6.33 -4.43
CA HIS A 52 -10.30 -7.13 -5.65
C HIS A 52 -11.53 -7.99 -5.95
N ARG A 53 -12.08 -8.68 -4.95
CA ARG A 53 -13.30 -9.50 -5.11
C ARG A 53 -14.51 -8.65 -5.52
N MET A 54 -14.74 -7.52 -4.86
CA MET A 54 -15.89 -6.65 -5.12
C MET A 54 -15.85 -6.00 -6.51
N HIS A 55 -14.65 -5.75 -7.04
CA HIS A 55 -14.44 -5.20 -8.38
C HIS A 55 -14.16 -6.25 -9.46
N GLY A 56 -14.22 -7.55 -9.12
CA GLY A 56 -14.00 -8.64 -10.08
C GLY A 56 -12.59 -8.69 -10.65
N LEU A 57 -11.59 -8.17 -9.93
CA LEU A 57 -10.19 -8.21 -10.33
C LEU A 57 -9.51 -9.47 -9.80
N PRO A 58 -8.78 -10.23 -10.66
CA PRO A 58 -8.01 -11.37 -10.20
C PRO A 58 -6.89 -10.91 -9.26
N LEU A 59 -6.63 -11.70 -8.23
CA LEU A 59 -5.53 -11.49 -7.30
C LEU A 59 -4.73 -12.79 -7.13
N ASP A 60 -3.44 -12.72 -7.41
CA ASP A 60 -2.47 -13.77 -7.19
C ASP A 60 -1.70 -13.51 -5.89
N ASP A 61 -1.45 -14.53 -5.08
CA ASP A 61 -0.69 -14.39 -3.83
C ASP A 61 0.73 -13.84 -4.06
N ASN A 62 1.30 -14.02 -5.27
CA ASN A 62 2.57 -13.42 -5.66
C ASN A 62 2.51 -11.89 -5.78
N GLN A 63 1.32 -11.28 -5.78
CA GLN A 63 1.17 -9.82 -5.71
C GLN A 63 1.38 -9.28 -4.29
N ILE A 64 1.43 -10.15 -3.28
CA ILE A 64 1.59 -9.78 -1.87
C ILE A 64 3.02 -10.09 -1.43
N CYS A 65 3.74 -9.09 -0.92
CA CYS A 65 5.08 -9.29 -0.38
C CYS A 65 5.15 -8.80 1.07
N GLU A 66 5.63 -9.68 1.94
CA GLU A 66 5.87 -9.35 3.34
C GLU A 66 7.17 -8.54 3.51
N PRO A 67 7.13 -7.35 4.13
CA PRO A 67 8.32 -6.64 4.59
C PRO A 67 8.94 -7.30 5.82
N ILE A 68 10.27 -7.34 5.88
CA ILE A 68 10.99 -7.89 7.04
C ILE A 68 11.30 -6.76 8.01
N GLY A 69 10.46 -6.59 9.02
CA GLY A 69 10.54 -5.52 10.01
C GLY A 69 9.72 -4.27 9.64
N PHE A 70 9.72 -3.27 10.53
CA PHE A 70 8.95 -2.03 10.37
C PHE A 70 9.89 -0.85 10.09
N SER A 71 10.30 -0.69 8.82
CA SER A 71 11.22 0.37 8.42
C SER A 71 11.11 0.73 6.93
N MET A 72 11.71 1.85 6.55
CA MET A 72 11.84 2.26 5.14
C MET A 72 12.69 1.30 4.33
N ALA A 73 13.74 0.72 4.95
CA ALA A 73 14.56 -0.31 4.32
C ALA A 73 13.74 -1.57 4.01
N ALA A 74 12.91 -2.01 4.96
CA ALA A 74 12.02 -3.16 4.76
C ALA A 74 11.03 -2.94 3.60
N GLY A 75 10.48 -1.73 3.48
CA GLY A 75 9.61 -1.35 2.35
C GLY A 75 10.33 -1.36 1.00
N TYR A 76 11.54 -0.78 0.95
CA TYR A 76 12.38 -0.79 -0.25
C TYR A 76 12.67 -2.21 -0.71
N GLU A 77 13.16 -3.06 0.19
CA GLU A 77 13.54 -4.45 -0.13
C GLU A 77 12.34 -5.30 -0.52
N ALA A 78 11.18 -5.10 0.13
CA ALA A 78 9.95 -5.78 -0.25
C ALA A 78 9.47 -5.35 -1.64
N THR A 79 9.57 -4.07 -1.98
CA THR A 79 9.26 -3.55 -3.32
C THR A 79 10.17 -4.16 -4.37
N GLU A 80 11.47 -4.24 -4.07
CA GLU A 80 12.45 -4.87 -4.96
C GLU A 80 12.13 -6.35 -5.21
N ARG A 81 11.86 -7.12 -4.15
CA ARG A 81 11.44 -8.52 -4.27
C ARG A 81 10.16 -8.67 -5.07
N LEU A 82 9.19 -7.78 -4.86
CA LEU A 82 7.93 -7.82 -5.57
C LEU A 82 8.11 -7.51 -7.06
N ASN A 83 8.96 -6.53 -7.40
CA ASN A 83 9.31 -6.21 -8.78
C ASN A 83 10.03 -7.37 -9.49
N GLN A 84 10.93 -8.07 -8.79
CA GLN A 84 11.65 -9.24 -9.34
C GLN A 84 10.71 -10.39 -9.75
N ARG A 85 9.48 -10.45 -9.23
CA ARG A 85 8.45 -11.42 -9.65
C ARG A 85 7.91 -11.13 -11.06
N ASN A 86 8.23 -9.95 -11.63
CA ASN A 86 7.90 -9.55 -13.01
C ASN A 86 6.40 -9.66 -13.36
N LEU A 87 5.53 -9.32 -12.41
CA LEU A 87 4.07 -9.39 -12.58
C LEU A 87 3.49 -8.23 -13.42
N GLY A 88 4.32 -7.23 -13.72
CA GLY A 88 3.92 -6.01 -14.42
C GLY A 88 2.98 -5.14 -13.57
N LEU A 89 3.24 -5.06 -12.27
CA LEU A 89 2.47 -4.22 -11.34
C LEU A 89 2.57 -2.75 -11.76
N LYS A 90 1.44 -2.05 -11.66
CA LYS A 90 1.32 -0.61 -11.97
C LYS A 90 0.83 0.22 -10.80
N ALA A 91 0.44 -0.45 -9.72
CA ALA A 91 0.20 0.21 -8.45
C ALA A 91 0.67 -0.66 -7.28
N LEU A 92 0.94 -0.01 -6.16
CA LEU A 92 1.37 -0.64 -4.91
C LEU A 92 0.57 -0.07 -3.74
N PHE A 93 -0.07 -0.96 -2.99
CA PHE A 93 -0.63 -0.67 -1.68
C PHE A 93 0.41 -0.99 -0.60
N ALA A 94 0.84 0.02 0.15
CA ALA A 94 1.76 -0.13 1.27
C ALA A 94 0.99 0.07 2.58
N THR A 95 0.90 -0.97 3.41
CA THR A 95 0.02 -0.96 4.59
C THR A 95 0.55 -0.16 5.79
N GLY A 96 1.73 0.43 5.63
CA GLY A 96 2.31 1.39 6.56
C GLY A 96 3.18 2.40 5.83
N ASP A 97 3.21 3.64 6.34
CA ASP A 97 3.88 4.77 5.68
C ASP A 97 5.38 4.57 5.50
N MET A 98 6.03 3.90 6.46
CA MET A 98 7.44 3.53 6.33
C MET A 98 7.67 2.64 5.10
N TYR A 99 6.74 1.75 4.79
CA TYR A 99 6.82 0.91 3.60
C TYR A 99 6.58 1.72 2.32
N ALA A 100 5.62 2.64 2.33
CA ALA A 100 5.36 3.55 1.22
C ALA A 100 6.59 4.41 0.89
N LEU A 101 7.23 5.01 1.90
CA LEU A 101 8.48 5.75 1.73
C LEU A 101 9.62 4.87 1.18
N GLY A 102 9.69 3.62 1.61
CA GLY A 102 10.63 2.63 1.09
C GLY A 102 10.41 2.34 -0.39
N ALA A 103 9.16 2.16 -0.78
CA ALA A 103 8.75 1.94 -2.16
C ALA A 103 9.00 3.17 -3.05
N MET A 104 8.73 4.39 -2.55
CA MET A 104 9.08 5.64 -3.22
C MET A 104 10.58 5.77 -3.45
N ARG A 105 11.38 5.43 -2.43
CA ARG A 105 12.84 5.41 -2.56
C ARG A 105 13.29 4.38 -3.59
N TRP A 106 12.68 3.20 -3.61
CA TRP A 106 12.95 2.17 -4.61
C TRP A 106 12.65 2.67 -6.02
N ALA A 107 11.49 3.31 -6.23
CA ALA A 107 11.10 3.86 -7.51
C ALA A 107 12.11 4.91 -7.99
N LYS A 108 12.47 5.86 -7.12
CA LYS A 108 13.48 6.90 -7.41
C LYS A 108 14.85 6.32 -7.80
N VAL A 109 15.34 5.31 -7.06
CA VAL A 109 16.65 4.69 -7.35
C VAL A 109 16.64 3.93 -8.68
N ASN A 110 15.50 3.35 -9.05
CA ASN A 110 15.36 2.56 -10.28
C ASN A 110 14.84 3.37 -11.48
N GLY A 111 14.70 4.69 -11.35
CA GLY A 111 14.19 5.56 -12.41
C GLY A 111 12.75 5.23 -12.81
N VAL A 112 11.93 4.78 -11.85
CA VAL A 112 10.51 4.55 -12.03
C VAL A 112 9.75 5.78 -11.59
N ASP A 113 9.01 6.39 -12.52
CA ASP A 113 8.24 7.60 -12.24
C ASP A 113 6.96 7.28 -11.46
N VAL A 114 6.71 8.06 -10.41
CA VAL A 114 5.50 7.98 -9.58
C VAL A 114 4.73 9.30 -9.75
N PRO A 115 3.44 9.27 -10.13
CA PRO A 115 2.59 8.09 -10.31
C PRO A 115 2.61 7.45 -11.71
N GLU A 116 3.29 8.03 -12.70
CA GLU A 116 3.11 7.73 -14.14
C GLU A 116 3.40 6.27 -14.52
N GLN A 117 4.39 5.65 -13.88
CA GLN A 117 4.78 4.26 -14.15
C GLN A 117 4.39 3.30 -13.03
N LEU A 118 4.37 3.79 -11.79
CA LEU A 118 3.96 3.05 -10.60
C LEU A 118 3.24 4.00 -9.63
N SER A 119 1.95 3.79 -9.43
CA SER A 119 1.21 4.50 -8.37
C SER A 119 1.45 3.85 -7.01
N ILE A 120 1.61 4.65 -5.95
CA ILE A 120 1.88 4.15 -4.60
C ILE A 120 0.91 4.82 -3.64
N VAL A 121 0.16 4.01 -2.88
CA VAL A 121 -0.72 4.49 -1.81
C VAL A 121 -0.28 3.93 -0.47
N GLY A 122 -0.12 4.81 0.51
CA GLY A 122 0.09 4.44 1.91
C GLY A 122 -1.22 4.16 2.63
N TYR A 123 -1.14 3.76 3.91
CA TYR A 123 -2.31 3.43 4.71
C TYR A 123 -2.92 4.66 5.40
N ASP A 124 -2.12 5.65 5.82
CA ASP A 124 -2.61 6.89 6.44
C ASP A 124 -2.98 7.97 5.40
N ASN A 125 -3.41 7.55 4.21
CA ASN A 125 -3.93 8.40 3.13
C ASN A 125 -2.94 9.43 2.57
N ILE A 126 -1.63 9.13 2.58
CA ILE A 126 -0.65 9.91 1.82
C ILE A 126 -0.73 9.47 0.36
N GLU A 127 -1.66 10.06 -0.39
CA GLU A 127 -1.64 10.03 -1.85
C GLU A 127 -0.42 10.83 -2.35
N PHE A 128 0.47 10.17 -3.08
CA PHE A 128 1.65 10.80 -3.69
C PHE A 128 1.46 11.17 -5.18
N GLY A 129 0.22 11.30 -5.64
CA GLY A 129 -0.15 11.89 -6.93
C GLY A 129 -1.53 12.50 -6.75
N GLU A 130 -1.71 13.81 -6.77
CA GLU A 130 -1.45 14.73 -7.88
C GLU A 130 -0.69 16.02 -7.46
N SER A 131 0.11 15.98 -6.39
CA SER A 131 0.73 17.20 -5.82
C SER A 131 2.14 17.01 -5.28
N ALA A 132 2.94 16.12 -5.87
CA ALA A 132 4.35 15.98 -5.52
C ALA A 132 5.22 17.07 -6.20
N GLU A 133 4.82 18.34 -6.10
CA GLU A 133 5.79 19.43 -6.01
C GLU A 133 6.49 19.31 -4.65
N LEU A 134 7.44 18.38 -4.53
CA LEU A 134 8.46 18.48 -3.48
C LEU A 134 9.49 19.53 -3.90
N THR A 135 9.06 20.80 -3.84
CA THR A 135 9.96 21.95 -3.75
C THR A 135 9.80 22.54 -2.36
N ALA A 136 10.76 22.28 -1.47
CA ALA A 136 11.14 23.22 -0.41
C ALA A 136 12.57 22.88 0.05
N PHE A 137 13.35 23.95 0.16
CA PHE A 137 14.80 24.02 0.40
C PHE A 137 15.32 23.24 1.61
#